data_AF-A0A382CHV1-F1
#
_entry.id   AF-A0A382CHV1-F1
#
_cell.length_a   1.000
_cell.length_b   1.000
_cell.length_c   1.000
_cell.angle_alpha   90.00
_cell.angle_beta   90.00
_cell.angle_gamma   90.00
#
_symmetry.space_group_name_H-M   'P 1'
#
loop_
_entity.id
_entity.type
_entity.pdbx_description
1 polymer ?
#
loop_
_entity_poly.entity_id
_entity_poly.type
_entity_poly.pdbx_seq_one_letter_code
_entity_poly.pdbx_strand_id
1 'polypeptide(L)'
;MEVDLKNYYRCKIDKEVLKELSKKSDLKGFVHIGIFFSILIIAGYLSFYNWGNWWGIFWILIYGNIYCFSNPLWHETGHRTAFKSKFLNEIFYYISCYMACFEPIRWRYSHFIHHGNTYSTENPYDHEIEYENDLKNTIPRLIKEIIPFGNLVFIKNDMTFEIIKHSLGINTKVMNDCI
;
A
#
# COMPACT_ATOMS: atom_id res chain seq x y z
N MET A 1 -20.58 19.71 -5.94
CA MET A 1 -20.36 20.92 -5.12
C MET A 1 -19.04 21.52 -5.60
N GLU A 2 -19.03 22.70 -6.21
CA GLU A 2 -17.76 23.37 -6.54
C GLU A 2 -17.09 23.81 -5.24
N VAL A 3 -15.88 23.31 -4.98
CA VAL A 3 -15.10 23.69 -3.81
C VAL A 3 -14.56 25.10 -4.07
N ASP A 4 -14.97 26.09 -3.26
CA ASP A 4 -14.43 27.45 -3.35
C ASP A 4 -12.99 27.48 -2.82
N LEU A 5 -12.04 27.40 -3.76
CA LEU A 5 -10.62 27.41 -3.46
C LEU A 5 -10.06 28.82 -3.18
N LYS A 6 -10.88 29.89 -3.23
CA LYS A 6 -10.39 31.28 -3.01
C LYS A 6 -9.75 31.47 -1.63
N ASN A 7 -10.28 30.81 -0.61
CA ASN A 7 -9.76 30.87 0.75
C ASN A 7 -8.79 29.73 1.08
N TYR A 8 -8.50 28.83 0.13
CA TYR A 8 -7.58 27.73 0.36
C TYR A 8 -6.15 28.26 0.42
N TYR A 9 -5.50 28.05 1.57
CA TYR A 9 -4.12 28.47 1.76
C TYR A 9 -3.19 27.75 0.79
N ARG A 10 -2.42 28.53 0.03
CA ARG A 10 -1.36 28.02 -0.85
C ARG A 10 -0.02 28.50 -0.31
N CYS A 11 0.80 27.58 0.17
CA CYS A 11 2.18 27.88 0.56
C CYS A 11 2.92 28.56 -0.60
N LYS A 12 3.57 29.69 -0.32
CA LYS A 12 4.56 30.26 -1.25
C LYS A 12 5.84 29.44 -1.11
N ILE A 13 6.13 28.62 -2.10
CA ILE A 13 7.32 27.76 -2.13
C ILE A 13 8.20 28.21 -3.30
N ASP A 14 9.50 28.36 -3.05
CA ASP A 14 10.49 28.59 -4.11
C ASP A 14 10.56 27.36 -5.01
N LYS A 15 10.29 27.56 -6.31
CA LYS A 15 10.23 26.48 -7.30
C LYS A 15 11.58 25.81 -7.53
N GLU A 16 12.68 26.57 -7.44
CA GLU A 16 14.02 26.02 -7.62
C GLU A 16 14.41 25.15 -6.43
N VAL A 17 14.09 25.59 -5.20
CA VAL A 17 14.28 24.78 -3.99
C VAL A 17 13.45 23.50 -4.07
N LEU A 18 12.16 23.59 -4.43
CA LEU A 18 11.31 22.40 -4.56
C LEU A 18 11.85 21.41 -5.59
N LYS A 19 12.33 21.92 -6.73
CA LYS A 19 12.92 21.09 -7.80
C LYS A 19 14.20 20.41 -7.34
N GLU A 20 15.03 21.09 -6.57
CA GLU A 20 16.24 20.50 -5.99
C GLU A 20 15.91 19.38 -4.99
N LEU A 21 14.97 19.62 -4.08
CA LEU A 21 14.52 18.64 -3.08
C LEU A 21 13.81 17.43 -3.71
N SER A 22 13.22 17.60 -4.90
CA SER A 22 12.50 16.54 -5.62
C SER A 22 13.40 15.65 -6.50
N LYS A 23 14.73 15.84 -6.48
CA LYS A 23 15.68 15.05 -7.29
C LYS A 23 15.71 13.59 -6.81
N LYS A 24 15.28 12.69 -7.69
CA LYS A 24 15.29 11.23 -7.48
C LYS A 24 16.68 10.63 -7.64
N SER A 25 16.98 9.55 -6.93
CA SER A 25 18.29 8.88 -6.96
C SER A 25 18.15 7.36 -6.84
N ASP A 26 18.72 6.62 -7.80
CA ASP A 26 18.71 5.15 -7.76
C ASP A 26 19.54 4.61 -6.60
N LEU A 27 20.67 5.26 -6.28
CA LEU A 27 21.52 4.87 -5.17
C LEU A 27 20.75 4.94 -3.84
N LYS A 28 20.03 6.03 -3.60
CA LYS A 28 19.21 6.17 -2.38
C LYS A 28 18.12 5.10 -2.35
N GLY A 29 17.43 4.87 -3.47
CA GLY A 29 16.45 3.80 -3.59
C GLY A 29 17.03 2.42 -3.23
N PHE A 30 18.20 2.07 -3.77
CA PHE A 30 18.88 0.81 -3.45
C PHE A 30 19.31 0.71 -1.99
N VAL A 31 19.77 1.80 -1.37
CA VAL A 31 20.11 1.81 0.05
C VAL A 31 18.87 1.48 0.90
N HIS A 32 17.74 2.16 0.65
CA HIS A 32 16.51 1.91 1.40
C HIS A 32 16.01 0.48 1.24
N ILE A 33 15.94 -0.02 0.00
CA ILE A 33 15.49 -1.38 -0.30
C ILE A 33 16.45 -2.42 0.26
N GLY A 34 17.76 -2.19 0.13
CA GLY A 34 18.79 -3.09 0.63
C GLY A 34 18.72 -3.23 2.15
N ILE A 35 18.54 -2.13 2.88
CA ILE A 35 18.34 -2.15 4.34
C ILE A 35 17.07 -2.93 4.69
N PHE A 36 15.95 -2.64 4.03
CA PHE A 36 14.67 -3.31 4.26
C PHE A 36 14.78 -4.84 4.08
N PHE A 37 15.23 -5.30 2.91
CA PHE A 37 15.34 -6.74 2.65
C PHE A 37 16.40 -7.43 3.50
N SER A 38 17.51 -6.76 3.82
CA SER A 38 18.55 -7.34 4.70
C SER A 38 17.98 -7.60 6.10
N ILE A 39 17.30 -6.61 6.69
CA ILE A 39 16.69 -6.74 8.02
C ILE A 39 15.58 -7.79 7.98
N LEU A 40 14.76 -7.81 6.94
CA LEU A 40 13.68 -8.79 6.76
C LEU A 40 14.22 -10.23 6.68
N ILE A 41 15.28 -10.46 5.88
CA ILE A 41 15.91 -11.78 5.73
C ILE A 41 16.55 -12.23 7.04
N ILE A 42 17.24 -11.33 7.75
CA ILE A 42 17.85 -11.65 9.06
C ILE A 42 16.77 -12.05 10.07
N ALA A 43 15.69 -11.26 10.18
CA ALA A 43 14.58 -11.58 11.09
C ALA A 43 13.89 -12.90 10.71
N GLY A 44 13.69 -13.15 9.41
CA GLY A 44 13.12 -14.39 8.91
C GLY A 44 14.01 -15.61 9.20
N TYR A 45 15.33 -15.47 9.03
CA TYR A 45 16.30 -16.50 9.40
C TYR A 45 16.29 -16.77 10.91
N LEU A 46 16.26 -15.75 11.76
CA LEU A 46 16.21 -15.92 13.21
C LEU A 46 14.90 -16.57 13.67
N SER A 47 13.79 -16.25 13.01
CA SER A 47 12.51 -16.94 13.20
C SER A 47 12.62 -18.43 12.85
N PHE A 48 13.17 -18.76 11.68
CA PHE A 48 13.38 -20.14 11.27
C PHE A 48 14.32 -20.92 12.20
N TYR A 49 15.46 -20.31 12.57
CA TYR A 49 16.44 -20.93 13.45
C TYR A 49 15.87 -21.23 14.85
N ASN A 50 14.99 -20.38 15.36
CA ASN A 50 14.34 -20.55 16.67
C ASN A 50 12.96 -21.24 16.57
N TRP A 51 12.65 -21.90 15.45
CA TRP A 51 11.36 -22.56 15.25
C TRP A 51 11.07 -23.59 16.35
N GLY A 52 9.86 -23.57 16.91
CA GLY A 52 9.46 -24.43 18.03
C GLY A 52 9.87 -23.94 19.43
N ASN A 53 10.57 -22.80 19.54
CA ASN A 53 10.90 -22.13 20.80
C ASN A 53 10.08 -20.83 20.97
N TRP A 54 9.89 -20.37 22.21
CA TRP A 54 9.38 -19.03 22.54
C TRP A 54 10.13 -17.90 21.82
N TRP A 55 11.45 -18.03 21.64
CA TRP A 55 12.23 -17.08 20.83
C TRP A 55 11.80 -17.05 19.36
N GLY A 56 11.30 -18.17 18.82
CA GLY A 56 10.72 -18.22 17.48
C GLY A 56 9.51 -17.32 17.35
N ILE A 57 8.61 -17.32 18.34
CA ILE A 57 7.42 -16.44 18.37
C ILE A 57 7.85 -14.97 18.39
N PHE A 58 8.83 -14.62 19.24
CA PHE A 58 9.39 -13.26 19.27
C PHE A 58 9.90 -12.82 17.90
N TRP A 59 10.72 -13.64 17.24
CA TRP A 59 11.26 -13.30 15.91
C TRP A 59 10.20 -13.30 14.80
N ILE A 60 9.14 -14.12 14.89
CA ILE A 60 7.98 -14.05 13.98
C ILE A 60 7.29 -12.68 14.10
N LEU A 61 7.08 -12.18 15.33
CA LEU A 61 6.46 -10.87 15.54
C LEU A 61 7.33 -9.73 14.99
N ILE A 62 8.64 -9.80 15.20
CA ILE A 62 9.59 -8.83 14.64
C ILE A 62 9.58 -8.89 13.11
N TYR A 63 9.69 -10.09 12.52
CA TYR A 63 9.61 -10.31 11.08
C TYR A 63 8.33 -9.74 10.49
N GLY A 64 7.16 -10.04 11.10
CA GLY A 64 5.87 -9.54 10.65
C GLY A 64 5.78 -8.02 10.65
N ASN A 65 6.27 -7.37 11.71
CA ASN A 65 6.33 -5.89 11.77
C ASN A 65 7.22 -5.31 10.67
N ILE A 66 8.39 -5.89 10.44
CA ILE A 66 9.28 -5.46 9.35
C ILE A 66 8.57 -5.69 8.01
N TYR A 67 7.94 -6.85 7.80
CA TYR A 67 7.25 -7.20 6.56
C TYR A 67 6.15 -6.18 6.18
N CYS A 68 5.45 -5.61 7.16
CA CYS A 68 4.46 -4.55 6.93
C CYS A 68 5.04 -3.28 6.27
N PHE A 69 6.36 -3.06 6.33
CA PHE A 69 7.03 -1.99 5.59
C PHE A 69 7.15 -2.27 4.07
N SER A 70 6.61 -3.37 3.57
CA SER A 70 6.28 -3.51 2.14
C SER A 70 5.22 -2.50 1.69
N ASN A 71 4.38 -2.00 2.60
CA ASN A 71 3.35 -1.00 2.30
C ASN A 71 3.91 0.34 1.76
N PRO A 72 4.81 1.05 2.48
CA PRO A 72 5.45 2.24 1.94
C PRO A 72 6.31 1.95 0.69
N LEU A 73 6.80 0.71 0.53
CA LEU A 73 7.60 0.34 -0.64
C LEU A 73 6.76 0.34 -1.92
N TRP A 74 5.58 -0.29 -1.93
CA TRP A 74 4.71 -0.23 -3.12
C TRP A 74 4.20 1.20 -3.34
N HIS A 75 3.96 1.95 -2.27
CA HIS A 75 3.45 3.32 -2.35
C HIS A 75 4.40 4.21 -3.16
N GLU A 76 5.66 4.32 -2.72
CA GLU A 76 6.64 5.20 -3.37
C GLU A 76 7.08 4.69 -4.75
N THR A 77 7.14 3.37 -4.95
CA THR A 77 7.48 2.80 -6.26
C THR A 77 6.31 2.91 -7.24
N GLY A 78 5.07 2.86 -6.76
CA GLY A 78 3.84 3.10 -7.52
C GLY A 78 3.72 4.55 -7.99
N HIS A 79 4.12 5.51 -7.15
CA HIS A 79 4.28 6.93 -7.52
C HIS A 79 5.50 7.19 -8.41
N ARG A 80 6.36 6.18 -8.59
CA ARG A 80 7.62 6.26 -9.33
C ARG A 80 8.56 7.32 -8.75
N THR A 81 8.54 7.52 -7.43
CA THR A 81 9.35 8.50 -6.69
C THR A 81 10.58 7.86 -6.04
N ALA A 82 10.53 6.57 -5.72
CA ALA A 82 11.61 5.86 -5.03
C ALA A 82 12.92 5.82 -5.83
N PHE A 83 12.85 5.58 -7.15
CA PHE A 83 14.00 5.52 -8.05
C PHE A 83 13.96 6.63 -9.10
N LYS A 84 15.13 7.02 -9.60
CA LYS A 84 15.26 7.82 -10.82
C LYS A 84 14.86 6.98 -12.04
N SER A 85 15.23 5.70 -12.05
CA SER A 85 14.87 4.74 -13.09
C SER A 85 13.41 4.31 -13.00
N LYS A 86 12.66 4.49 -14.08
CA LYS A 86 11.28 4.00 -14.18
C LYS A 86 11.20 2.48 -14.08
N PHE A 87 12.17 1.78 -14.68
CA PHE A 87 12.23 0.32 -14.67
C PHE A 87 12.42 -0.25 -13.26
N LEU A 88 13.30 0.37 -12.46
CA LEU A 88 13.50 -0.05 -11.06
C LEU A 88 12.25 0.17 -10.21
N ASN A 89 11.57 1.31 -10.39
CA ASN A 89 10.28 1.54 -9.74
C ASN A 89 9.28 0.43 -10.11
N GLU A 90 9.14 0.06 -11.38
CA GLU A 90 8.21 -1.00 -11.78
C GLU A 90 8.58 -2.37 -11.16
N ILE A 91 9.85 -2.77 -11.18
CA ILE A 91 10.26 -4.05 -10.55
C ILE A 91 9.86 -4.08 -9.08
N PHE A 92 10.27 -3.07 -8.31
CA PHE A 92 10.03 -3.06 -6.88
C PHE A 92 8.57 -2.81 -6.52
N TYR A 93 7.82 -2.13 -7.39
CA TYR A 93 6.37 -2.01 -7.26
C TYR A 93 5.69 -3.37 -7.33
N TYR A 94 5.98 -4.19 -8.34
CA TYR A 94 5.35 -5.51 -8.46
C TYR A 94 5.75 -6.44 -7.30
N ILE A 95 7.02 -6.42 -6.88
CA ILE A 95 7.50 -7.20 -5.73
C ILE A 95 6.76 -6.80 -4.46
N SER A 96 6.66 -5.50 -4.17
CA SER A 96 6.03 -5.01 -2.94
C SER A 96 4.50 -5.12 -2.96
N CYS A 97 3.86 -4.96 -4.11
CA CYS A 97 2.44 -5.29 -4.28
C CYS A 97 2.18 -6.77 -3.98
N TYR A 98 3.01 -7.68 -4.51
CA TYR A 98 2.89 -9.11 -4.19
C TYR A 98 3.04 -9.35 -2.68
N MET A 99 4.03 -8.73 -2.05
CA MET A 99 4.22 -8.83 -0.60
C MET A 99 2.99 -8.32 0.18
N ALA A 100 2.37 -7.22 -0.27
CA ALA A 100 1.19 -6.61 0.33
C ALA A 100 -0.14 -7.27 -0.08
N CYS A 101 -0.11 -8.34 -0.88
CA CYS A 101 -1.32 -8.99 -1.42
C CYS A 101 -2.18 -8.04 -2.28
N PHE A 102 -1.55 -7.15 -3.04
CA PHE A 102 -2.19 -6.20 -3.95
C PHE A 102 -2.03 -6.64 -5.40
N GLU A 103 -3.09 -6.49 -6.19
CA GLU A 103 -2.99 -6.59 -7.64
C GLU A 103 -2.39 -5.29 -8.21
N PRO A 104 -1.20 -5.34 -8.85
CA PRO A 104 -0.47 -4.14 -9.24
C PRO A 104 -1.24 -3.21 -10.20
N ILE A 105 -2.03 -3.77 -11.12
CA ILE A 105 -2.77 -2.95 -12.11
C ILE A 105 -3.93 -2.25 -11.42
N ARG A 106 -4.87 -3.00 -10.84
CA ARG A 106 -6.01 -2.44 -10.09
C ARG A 106 -5.59 -1.44 -9.04
N TRP A 107 -4.57 -1.79 -8.23
CA TRP A 107 -4.12 -0.95 -7.13
C TRP A 107 -3.52 0.37 -7.62
N ARG A 108 -2.75 0.38 -8.70
CA ARG A 108 -2.19 1.62 -9.28
C ARG A 108 -3.27 2.62 -9.66
N TYR A 109 -4.32 2.15 -10.31
CA TYR A 109 -5.39 3.01 -10.81
C TYR A 109 -6.31 3.48 -9.68
N SER A 110 -6.69 2.61 -8.73
CA SER A 110 -7.43 3.04 -7.54
C SER A 110 -6.64 4.07 -6.75
N HIS A 111 -5.33 3.88 -6.61
CA HIS A 111 -4.48 4.76 -5.82
C HIS A 111 -4.30 6.13 -6.47
N PHE A 112 -4.28 6.19 -7.79
CA PHE A 112 -4.30 7.45 -8.51
C PHE A 112 -5.59 8.25 -8.23
N ILE A 113 -6.75 7.57 -8.23
CA ILE A 113 -8.03 8.19 -7.87
C ILE A 113 -8.02 8.64 -6.40
N HIS A 114 -7.51 7.82 -5.49
CA HIS A 114 -7.37 8.13 -4.06
C HIS A 114 -6.56 9.40 -3.81
N HIS A 115 -5.40 9.58 -4.46
CA HIS A 115 -4.60 10.80 -4.30
C HIS A 115 -5.25 12.04 -4.91
N GLY A 116 -6.03 11.87 -5.98
CA GLY A 116 -6.77 12.97 -6.60
C GLY A 116 -8.03 13.39 -5.84
N ASN A 117 -8.67 12.43 -5.17
CA ASN A 117 -10.02 12.56 -4.62
C ASN A 117 -10.11 11.90 -3.24
N THR A 118 -9.12 12.13 -2.39
CA THR A 118 -9.01 11.48 -1.08
C THR A 118 -10.31 11.64 -0.32
N TYR A 119 -10.86 10.53 0.15
CA TYR A 119 -12.11 10.47 0.90
C TYR A 119 -13.37 10.82 0.11
N SER A 120 -13.32 10.84 -1.22
CA SER A 120 -14.51 11.03 -2.04
C SER A 120 -15.44 9.83 -1.94
N THR A 121 -16.65 10.06 -1.43
CA THR A 121 -17.75 9.07 -1.42
C THR A 121 -18.66 9.18 -2.64
N GLU A 122 -18.34 10.08 -3.56
CA GLU A 122 -19.10 10.40 -4.78
C GLU A 122 -18.32 9.94 -6.02
N ASN A 123 -18.69 10.38 -7.24
CA ASN A 123 -17.91 10.06 -8.46
C ASN A 123 -16.87 11.17 -8.74
N PRO A 124 -15.55 10.87 -8.82
CA PRO A 124 -14.92 9.55 -8.69
C PRO A 124 -14.85 9.06 -7.23
N TYR A 125 -15.16 7.78 -7.03
CA TYR A 125 -15.23 7.16 -5.70
C TYR A 125 -13.86 6.69 -5.27
N ASP A 126 -13.48 7.03 -4.03
CA ASP A 126 -12.24 6.58 -3.43
C ASP A 126 -12.40 5.15 -2.90
N HIS A 127 -11.96 4.17 -3.69
CA HIS A 127 -12.00 2.74 -3.35
C HIS A 127 -10.96 2.33 -2.29
N GLU A 128 -10.19 3.28 -1.73
CA GLU A 128 -9.21 3.04 -0.67
C GLU A 128 -9.71 3.52 0.71
N ILE A 129 -10.98 3.91 0.82
CA ILE A 129 -11.63 4.18 2.11
C ILE A 129 -11.84 2.88 2.88
N GLU A 130 -11.13 2.70 4.00
CA GLU A 130 -11.16 1.45 4.78
C GLU A 130 -12.40 1.31 5.69
N TYR A 131 -12.74 2.35 6.46
CA TYR A 131 -13.80 2.29 7.48
C TYR A 131 -15.08 3.05 7.12
N GLU A 132 -15.08 3.79 6.01
CA GLU A 132 -16.11 4.78 5.66
C GLU A 132 -16.35 5.75 6.85
N ASN A 133 -17.23 6.74 6.76
CA ASN A 133 -17.61 7.54 7.95
C ASN A 133 -18.65 6.76 8.79
N ASP A 134 -18.48 5.44 8.89
CA ASP A 134 -19.44 4.51 9.50
C ASP A 134 -18.91 3.93 10.81
N LEU A 135 -19.06 4.73 11.87
CA LEU A 135 -18.69 4.38 13.23
C LEU A 135 -19.36 3.08 13.74
N LYS A 136 -20.53 2.70 13.21
CA LYS A 136 -21.24 1.49 13.65
C LYS A 136 -20.53 0.22 13.20
N ASN A 137 -19.98 0.25 11.98
CA ASN A 137 -19.28 -0.89 11.39
C ASN A 137 -17.77 -0.86 11.61
N THR A 138 -17.20 0.24 12.10
CA THR A 138 -15.76 0.36 12.38
C THR A 138 -15.26 -0.73 13.35
N ILE A 139 -15.92 -0.92 14.50
CA ILE A 139 -15.46 -1.88 15.52
C ILE A 139 -15.51 -3.34 14.99
N PRO A 140 -16.61 -3.81 14.38
CA PRO A 140 -16.62 -5.13 13.75
C PRO A 140 -15.56 -5.30 12.66
N ARG A 141 -15.31 -4.29 11.81
CA ARG A 141 -14.26 -4.33 10.78
C ARG A 141 -12.87 -4.41 11.42
N LEU A 142 -12.58 -3.61 12.45
CA LEU A 142 -11.31 -3.68 13.16
C LEU A 142 -11.08 -5.07 13.77
N ILE A 143 -12.10 -5.66 14.40
CA ILE A 143 -12.02 -7.01 14.96
C ILE A 143 -11.71 -8.04 13.86
N LYS A 144 -12.32 -7.91 12.68
CA LYS A 144 -12.02 -8.75 11.50
C LYS A 144 -10.55 -8.63 11.10
N GLU A 145 -9.97 -7.43 11.07
CA GLU A 145 -8.58 -7.21 10.62
C GLU A 145 -7.53 -7.68 11.64
N ILE A 146 -7.79 -7.56 12.96
CA ILE A 146 -6.80 -7.93 13.99
C ILE A 146 -6.80 -9.42 14.34
N ILE A 147 -7.87 -10.15 14.05
CA ILE A 147 -7.94 -11.59 14.29
C ILE A 147 -7.27 -12.32 13.12
N PRO A 148 -6.25 -13.16 13.38
CA PRO A 148 -5.66 -13.99 12.34
C PRO A 148 -6.73 -14.76 11.57
N PHE A 149 -6.67 -14.68 10.24
CA PHE A 149 -7.66 -15.28 9.32
C PHE A 149 -9.08 -14.70 9.38
N GLY A 150 -9.33 -13.59 10.08
CA GLY A 150 -10.64 -12.93 10.09
C GLY A 150 -11.13 -12.54 8.69
N ASN A 151 -10.20 -12.16 7.80
CA ASN A 151 -10.49 -11.87 6.40
C ASN A 151 -10.99 -13.07 5.60
N LEU A 152 -10.69 -14.31 6.02
CA LEU A 152 -11.23 -15.51 5.37
C LEU A 152 -12.73 -15.69 5.64
N VAL A 153 -13.21 -15.29 6.83
CA VAL A 153 -14.63 -15.37 7.19
C VAL A 153 -15.47 -14.40 6.37
N PHE A 154 -14.88 -13.27 5.98
CA PHE A 154 -15.53 -12.18 5.24
C PHE A 154 -14.90 -11.96 3.86
N ILE A 155 -14.44 -13.03 3.22
CA ILE A 155 -13.66 -12.98 1.97
C ILE A 155 -14.36 -12.17 0.87
N LYS A 156 -15.70 -12.21 0.79
CA LYS A 156 -16.47 -11.49 -0.23
C LYS A 156 -16.29 -9.97 -0.19
N ASN A 157 -15.93 -9.43 0.97
CA ASN A 157 -15.73 -8.00 1.20
C ASN A 157 -14.23 -7.64 1.22
N ASP A 158 -13.36 -8.61 0.97
CA ASP A 158 -11.91 -8.44 0.99
C ASP A 158 -11.38 -8.24 -0.44
N MET A 159 -10.34 -7.43 -0.59
CA MET A 159 -9.69 -7.21 -1.88
C MET A 159 -9.17 -8.51 -2.50
N THR A 160 -8.80 -9.51 -1.69
CA THR A 160 -8.38 -10.84 -2.17
C THR A 160 -9.45 -11.47 -3.07
N PHE A 161 -10.74 -11.26 -2.79
CA PHE A 161 -11.81 -11.77 -3.64
C PHE A 161 -11.94 -11.00 -4.96
N GLU A 162 -11.58 -9.71 -4.99
CA GLU A 162 -11.42 -8.97 -6.24
C GLU A 162 -10.31 -9.55 -7.10
N ILE A 163 -9.15 -9.82 -6.50
CA ILE A 163 -8.00 -10.43 -7.19
C ILE A 163 -8.40 -11.78 -7.82
N ILE A 164 -9.13 -12.62 -7.10
CA ILE A 164 -9.66 -13.90 -7.63
C ILE A 164 -10.59 -13.64 -8.82
N LYS A 165 -11.54 -12.70 -8.71
CA LYS A 165 -12.45 -12.35 -9.81
C LYS A 165 -11.68 -11.87 -11.06
N HIS A 166 -10.69 -11.00 -10.88
CA HIS A 166 -9.87 -10.49 -11.99
C HIS A 166 -9.04 -11.60 -12.63
N SER A 167 -8.52 -12.56 -11.85
CA SER A 167 -7.82 -13.73 -12.38
C SER A 167 -8.71 -14.63 -13.27
N LEU A 168 -10.03 -14.55 -13.11
CA LEU A 168 -11.03 -15.24 -13.90
C LEU A 168 -11.62 -14.36 -15.02
N GLY A 169 -11.08 -13.15 -15.23
CA GLY A 169 -11.57 -12.21 -16.25
C GLY A 169 -12.88 -11.51 -15.88
N ILE A 170 -13.28 -11.52 -14.60
CA ILE A 170 -14.52 -10.87 -14.13
C ILE A 170 -14.19 -9.44 -13.71
N ASN A 171 -14.71 -8.44 -14.44
CA ASN A 171 -14.55 -7.03 -14.06
C ASN A 171 -15.33 -6.71 -12.79
N THR A 172 -14.68 -6.01 -11.85
CA THR A 172 -15.31 -5.51 -10.63
C THR A 172 -15.65 -4.03 -10.74
N LYS A 173 -16.38 -3.51 -9.75
CA LYS A 173 -16.74 -2.11 -9.66
C LYS A 173 -15.49 -1.20 -9.69
N VAL A 174 -14.46 -1.52 -8.90
CA VAL A 174 -13.21 -0.73 -8.87
C VAL A 174 -12.51 -0.69 -10.22
N MET A 175 -12.51 -1.78 -10.99
CA MET A 175 -11.95 -1.76 -12.35
C MET A 175 -12.77 -0.83 -13.26
N ASN A 176 -14.10 -0.95 -13.25
CA ASN A 176 -14.97 -0.12 -14.08
C ASN A 176 -14.89 1.37 -13.73
N ASP A 177 -14.65 1.69 -12.45
CA ASP A 177 -14.58 3.07 -11.96
C ASP A 177 -13.19 3.70 -12.14
N CYS A 178 -12.11 2.90 -12.18
CA CYS A 178 -10.73 3.42 -12.14
C CYS A 178 -9.87 3.13 -13.38
N ILE A 179 -10.18 2.11 -14.20
CA ILE A 179 -9.35 1.65 -15.34
C ILE A 179 -10.07 1.96 -16.65
#